data_AF-A0A537DVN5-F1
#
_entry.id   AF-A0A537DVN5-F1
#
_cell.length_a   1.000
_cell.length_b   1.000
_cell.length_c   1.000
_cell.angle_alpha   90.00
_cell.angle_beta   90.00
_cell.angle_gamma   90.00
#
_symmetry.space_group_name_H-M   'P 1'
#
loop_
_entity.id
_entity.type
_entity.pdbx_description
1 polymer ?
#
loop_
_entity_poly.entity_id
_entity_poly.type
_entity_poly.pdbx_seq_one_letter_code
_entity_poly.pdbx_strand_id
1 'polypeptide(L)'
;MTNQGRKGAKVVTPHFPVFEGARLLISPILQGRLVAEDWGPILAPSLIFHRRLEKDYNIGALIRFLPGILFFIGFLVFSYLFLPHPSIQLVLGLVVGDIVIIALGMYSAIRLSRSLVLKADSEAVLVIGIQALIEVLRKLETLREQDASRGNDWPEYGDHPSITKRIANLQNL
;
A
#
# COMPACT_ATOMS: atom_id res chain seq x y z
N MET A 1 -0.22 9.18 -29.46
CA MET A 1 1.02 9.74 -28.90
C MET A 1 1.42 8.90 -27.70
N THR A 2 2.40 8.01 -27.89
CA THR A 2 2.88 7.06 -26.90
C THR A 2 3.75 7.77 -25.87
N ASN A 3 3.26 7.86 -24.64
CA ASN A 3 4.01 8.45 -23.54
C ASN A 3 5.14 7.47 -23.18
N GLN A 4 6.37 7.81 -23.59
CA GLN A 4 7.56 7.07 -23.19
C GLN A 4 7.68 7.16 -21.68
N GLY A 5 7.25 6.10 -20.99
CA GLY A 5 7.46 5.95 -19.56
C GLY A 5 8.94 6.16 -19.25
N ARG A 6 9.25 7.19 -18.46
CA ARG A 6 10.56 7.36 -17.84
C ARG A 6 10.88 6.06 -17.10
N LYS A 7 11.77 5.24 -17.67
CA LYS A 7 12.33 4.06 -17.02
C LYS A 7 12.88 4.49 -15.66
N GLY A 8 12.28 3.98 -14.58
CA GLY A 8 12.72 4.22 -13.20
C GLY A 8 11.85 5.15 -12.36
N ALA A 9 10.76 5.73 -12.87
CA ALA A 9 9.82 6.46 -12.01
C ALA A 9 9.03 5.47 -11.14
N LYS A 10 9.17 5.55 -9.82
CA LYS A 10 8.35 4.82 -8.85
C LYS A 10 6.89 5.13 -9.17
N VAL A 11 6.13 4.13 -9.59
CA VAL A 11 4.73 4.32 -9.93
C VAL A 11 3.94 4.43 -8.63
N VAL A 12 3.19 5.51 -8.48
CA VAL A 12 2.44 5.83 -7.28
C VAL A 12 0.95 5.73 -7.60
N THR A 13 0.21 5.15 -6.67
CA THR A 13 -1.24 5.10 -6.69
C THR A 13 -1.81 6.52 -6.78
N PRO A 14 -2.55 6.89 -7.84
CA PRO A 14 -2.90 8.28 -8.08
C PRO A 14 -3.67 8.94 -6.92
N HIS A 15 -4.61 8.21 -6.31
CA HIS A 15 -5.45 8.72 -5.22
C HIS A 15 -4.78 8.77 -3.85
N PHE A 16 -3.52 8.36 -3.72
CA PHE A 16 -2.77 8.41 -2.47
C PHE A 16 -1.29 8.75 -2.74
N PRO A 17 -0.94 10.05 -2.87
CA PRO A 17 0.44 10.47 -3.06
C PRO A 17 1.36 9.99 -1.94
N VAL A 18 2.63 9.77 -2.28
CA VAL A 18 3.64 9.20 -1.37
C VAL A 18 4.69 10.25 -1.03
N PHE A 19 5.11 10.27 0.23
CA PHE A 19 6.21 11.13 0.67
C PHE A 19 7.48 10.30 0.85
N GLU A 20 8.60 10.76 0.26
CA GLU A 20 9.90 10.12 0.37
C GLU A 20 10.92 11.17 0.84
N GLY A 21 11.19 11.19 2.14
CA GLY A 21 11.94 12.27 2.77
C GLY A 21 11.26 13.62 2.54
N ALA A 22 11.96 14.55 1.90
CA ALA A 22 11.44 15.87 1.54
C ALA A 22 10.73 15.92 0.18
N ARG A 23 10.56 14.77 -0.51
CA ARG A 23 9.97 14.70 -1.84
C ARG A 23 8.53 14.22 -1.77
N LEU A 24 7.67 14.88 -2.55
CA LEU A 24 6.29 14.46 -2.78
C LEU A 24 6.22 13.77 -4.15
N LEU A 25 5.83 12.50 -4.15
CA LEU A 25 5.63 11.70 -5.35
C LEU A 25 4.14 11.67 -5.69
N ILE A 26 3.81 12.21 -6.85
CA ILE A 26 2.45 12.27 -7.40
C ILE A 26 2.43 11.52 -8.72
N SER A 27 1.33 10.81 -8.99
CA SER A 27 1.13 10.17 -10.29
C SER A 27 1.07 11.21 -11.41
N PRO A 28 1.83 11.03 -12.51
CA PRO A 28 1.74 11.89 -13.69
C PRO A 28 0.32 11.98 -14.27
N ILE A 29 -0.51 10.95 -14.02
CA ILE A 29 -1.92 10.89 -14.46
C ILE A 29 -2.73 12.08 -13.93
N LEU A 30 -2.40 12.61 -12.75
CA LEU A 30 -3.12 13.71 -12.12
C LEU A 30 -2.59 15.10 -12.47
N GLN A 31 -1.44 15.19 -13.15
CA GLN A 31 -0.83 16.47 -13.48
C GLN A 31 -1.73 17.25 -14.45
N GLY A 32 -2.12 18.46 -14.04
CA GLY A 32 -3.01 19.34 -14.84
C GLY A 32 -4.49 18.96 -14.83
N ARG A 33 -4.92 17.96 -14.04
CA ARG A 33 -6.33 17.52 -13.97
C ARG A 33 -7.04 17.89 -12.67
N LEU A 34 -6.28 18.31 -11.66
CA LEU A 34 -6.77 18.74 -10.37
C LEU A 34 -6.54 20.24 -10.21
N VAL A 35 -7.53 20.94 -9.64
CA VAL A 35 -7.38 22.35 -9.27
C VAL A 35 -6.62 22.46 -7.96
N ALA A 36 -6.08 23.64 -7.65
CA ALA A 36 -5.27 23.89 -6.45
C ALA A 36 -5.98 23.42 -5.15
N GLU A 37 -7.29 23.62 -5.08
CA GLU A 37 -8.14 23.29 -3.93
C GLU A 37 -8.28 21.77 -3.70
N ASP A 38 -8.20 20.95 -4.76
CA ASP A 38 -8.32 19.49 -4.65
C ASP A 38 -7.11 18.85 -3.96
N TRP A 39 -5.95 19.52 -3.99
CA TRP A 39 -4.70 18.95 -3.49
C TRP A 39 -4.70 18.83 -1.97
N GLY A 40 -5.30 19.78 -1.24
CA GLY A 40 -5.38 19.74 0.22
C GLY A 40 -6.02 18.44 0.72
N PRO A 41 -7.24 18.11 0.27
CA PRO A 41 -7.91 16.87 0.65
C PRO A 41 -7.19 15.58 0.25
N ILE A 42 -6.49 15.57 -0.89
CA ILE A 42 -5.73 14.38 -1.32
C ILE A 42 -4.47 14.19 -0.48
N LEU A 43 -3.76 15.29 -0.17
CA LEU A 43 -2.47 15.23 0.50
C LEU A 43 -2.58 15.04 2.00
N ALA A 44 -3.65 15.53 2.65
CA ALA A 44 -3.82 15.43 4.09
C ALA A 44 -3.75 13.98 4.63
N PRO A 45 -4.52 13.00 4.11
CA PRO A 45 -4.40 11.61 4.55
C PRO A 45 -3.02 11.02 4.29
N SER A 46 -2.43 11.30 3.12
CA SER A 46 -1.07 10.87 2.79
C SER A 46 -0.03 11.41 3.77
N LEU A 47 -0.12 12.69 4.13
CA LEU A 47 0.80 13.34 5.06
C LEU A 47 0.67 12.73 6.46
N ILE A 48 -0.56 12.51 6.93
CA ILE A 48 -0.83 11.88 8.22
C ILE A 48 -0.26 10.47 8.27
N PHE A 49 -0.47 9.69 7.20
CA PHE A 49 0.08 8.34 7.10
C PHE A 49 1.60 8.33 7.23
N HIS A 50 2.31 9.10 6.40
CA HIS A 50 3.78 9.09 6.39
C HIS A 50 4.38 9.69 7.67
N ARG A 51 3.76 10.74 8.22
CA ARG A 51 4.28 11.40 9.42
C ARG A 51 4.06 10.59 10.69
N ARG A 52 2.94 9.86 10.80
CA ARG A 52 2.49 9.26 12.06
C ARG A 52 2.35 7.74 12.01
N LEU A 53 1.82 7.20 10.91
CA LEU A 53 1.40 5.80 10.82
C LEU A 53 2.41 4.90 10.08
N GLU A 54 3.35 5.47 9.33
CA GLU A 54 4.37 4.71 8.60
C GLU A 54 5.26 3.89 9.54
N LYS A 55 5.61 4.44 10.70
CA LYS A 55 6.37 3.71 11.72
C LYS A 55 5.59 2.50 12.24
N ASP A 56 4.30 2.68 12.52
CA ASP A 56 3.41 1.61 12.97
C ASP A 56 3.23 0.54 11.89
N TYR A 57 3.15 0.96 10.62
CA TYR A 57 3.15 0.05 9.48
C TYR A 57 4.46 -0.76 9.41
N ASN A 58 5.62 -0.11 9.47
CA ASN A 58 6.92 -0.76 9.34
C ASN A 58 7.16 -1.78 10.45
N ILE A 59 6.88 -1.41 11.70
CA ILE A 59 6.98 -2.33 12.85
C ILE A 59 5.96 -3.46 12.71
N GLY A 60 4.71 -3.12 12.38
CA GLY A 60 3.64 -4.11 12.23
C GLY A 60 3.89 -5.10 11.08
N ALA A 61 4.46 -4.65 9.97
CA ALA A 61 4.85 -5.48 8.84
C ALA A 61 6.00 -6.41 9.24
N LEU A 62 7.04 -5.89 9.91
CA LEU A 62 8.17 -6.70 10.38
C LEU A 62 7.71 -7.83 11.30
N ILE A 63 6.84 -7.54 12.28
CA ILE A 63 6.28 -8.54 13.20
C ILE A 63 5.54 -9.65 12.44
N ARG A 64 4.90 -9.34 11.30
CA ARG A 64 4.16 -10.34 10.49
C ARG A 64 5.06 -11.25 9.67
N PHE A 65 6.25 -10.78 9.27
CA PHE A 65 7.25 -11.59 8.57
C PHE A 65 8.16 -12.37 9.52
N LEU A 66 8.26 -11.91 10.77
CA LEU A 66 9.16 -12.49 11.77
C LEU A 66 8.99 -14.01 11.96
N PRO A 67 7.77 -14.60 11.99
CA PRO A 67 7.63 -16.05 12.12
C PRO A 67 8.28 -16.84 10.98
N GLY A 68 8.16 -16.40 9.73
CA GLY A 68 8.79 -17.07 8.59
C GLY A 68 10.31 -16.94 8.64
N ILE A 69 10.81 -15.74 8.93
CA ILE A 69 12.25 -15.51 9.08
C ILE A 69 12.85 -16.40 10.19
N LEU A 70 12.20 -16.46 11.36
CA LEU A 70 12.64 -17.30 12.47
C LEU A 70 12.55 -18.79 12.16
N PHE A 71 11.49 -19.21 11.46
CA PHE A 71 11.31 -20.60 11.03
C PHE A 71 12.43 -21.02 10.07
N PHE A 72 12.72 -20.20 9.05
CA PHE A 72 13.79 -20.43 8.10
C PHE A 72 15.17 -20.47 8.77
N ILE A 73 15.50 -19.47 9.60
CA ILE A 73 16.78 -19.44 10.32
C ILE A 73 16.91 -20.64 11.26
N GLY A 74 15.85 -20.95 12.01
CA GLY A 74 15.82 -22.11 12.90
C GLY A 74 16.09 -23.42 12.16
N PHE A 75 15.52 -23.58 10.98
CA PHE A 75 15.79 -24.73 10.13
C PHE A 75 17.24 -24.79 9.64
N LEU A 76 17.82 -23.67 9.20
CA LEU A 76 19.21 -23.61 8.75
C LEU A 76 20.17 -24.01 9.88
N VAL A 77 19.97 -23.46 11.07
CA VAL A 77 20.78 -23.79 12.26
C VAL A 77 20.62 -25.26 12.64
N PHE A 78 19.38 -25.76 12.69
CA PHE A 78 19.11 -27.15 13.03
C PHE A 78 19.72 -28.13 12.03
N SER A 79 19.62 -27.83 10.73
CA SER A 79 20.21 -28.66 9.68
C SER A 79 21.72 -28.70 9.77
N TYR A 80 22.35 -27.54 9.95
CA TYR A 80 23.80 -27.44 10.09
C TYR A 80 24.35 -28.25 11.28
N LEU A 81 23.64 -28.24 12.41
CA LEU A 81 24.08 -28.91 13.64
C LEU A 81 23.73 -30.40 13.70
N PHE A 82 22.58 -30.81 13.16
CA PHE A 82 22.01 -32.13 13.44
C PHE A 82 21.63 -32.96 12.21
N LEU A 83 21.55 -32.37 11.01
CA LEU A 83 21.25 -33.08 9.76
C LEU A 83 22.32 -32.82 8.70
N PRO A 84 23.45 -33.54 8.73
CA PRO A 84 24.49 -33.39 7.71
C PRO A 84 23.99 -33.73 6.30
N HIS A 85 23.00 -34.63 6.18
CA HIS A 85 22.40 -35.05 4.90
C HIS A 85 20.86 -35.04 5.00
N PRO A 86 20.21 -33.87 4.94
CA PRO A 86 18.75 -33.79 5.00
C PRO A 86 18.15 -34.42 3.74
N SER A 87 17.05 -35.15 3.89
CA SER A 87 16.34 -35.72 2.74
C SER A 87 15.70 -34.60 1.91
N ILE A 88 15.66 -34.80 0.58
CA ILE A 88 15.07 -33.83 -0.35
C ILE A 88 13.61 -33.52 0.02
N GLN A 89 12.85 -34.54 0.47
CA GLN A 89 11.45 -34.38 0.88
C GLN A 89 11.30 -33.44 2.08
N LEU A 90 12.22 -33.52 3.06
CA LEU A 90 12.22 -32.65 4.23
C LEU A 90 12.53 -31.21 3.83
N VAL A 91 13.54 -31.00 2.99
CA VAL A 91 13.91 -29.67 2.49
C VAL A 91 12.74 -29.05 1.72
N LEU A 92 12.10 -29.79 0.81
CA LEU A 92 10.96 -29.32 0.04
C LEU A 92 9.77 -28.97 0.95
N GLY A 93 9.43 -29.83 1.91
CA GLY A 93 8.32 -29.57 2.84
C GLY A 93 8.52 -28.27 3.63
N LEU A 94 9.75 -28.00 4.05
CA LEU A 94 10.06 -26.78 4.80
C LEU A 94 10.08 -25.53 3.93
N VAL A 95 10.63 -25.61 2.71
CA VAL A 95 10.58 -24.49 1.76
C VAL A 95 9.13 -24.14 1.45
N VAL A 96 8.27 -25.14 1.20
CA VAL A 96 6.83 -24.92 0.98
C VAL A 96 6.17 -24.32 2.22
N GLY A 97 6.46 -24.85 3.40
CA GLY A 97 5.93 -24.32 4.67
C GLY A 97 6.33 -22.85 4.90
N ASP A 98 7.59 -22.51 4.65
CA ASP A 98 8.10 -21.15 4.81
C ASP A 98 7.47 -20.18 3.81
N ILE A 99 7.33 -20.59 2.54
CA ILE A 99 6.62 -19.82 1.51
C ILE A 99 5.18 -19.52 1.95
N VAL A 100 4.48 -20.51 2.52
CA VAL A 100 3.11 -20.31 3.03
C VAL A 100 3.09 -19.30 4.17
N ILE A 101 4.02 -19.38 5.12
CA ILE A 101 4.11 -18.43 6.25
C ILE A 101 4.40 -17.01 5.74
N ILE A 102 5.35 -16.86 4.82
CA ILE A 102 5.70 -15.57 4.22
C ILE A 102 4.52 -14.99 3.44
N ALA A 103 3.79 -15.82 2.67
CA ALA A 103 2.62 -15.39 1.93
C ALA A 103 1.51 -14.89 2.87
N LEU A 104 1.27 -15.58 3.99
CA LEU A 104 0.33 -15.13 5.03
C LEU A 104 0.79 -13.83 5.69
N GLY A 105 2.08 -13.69 5.96
CA GLY A 105 2.70 -12.46 6.47
C GLY A 105 2.46 -11.28 5.52
N MET A 106 2.71 -11.48 4.23
CA MET A 106 2.48 -10.48 3.17
C MET A 106 1.01 -10.08 3.07
N TYR A 107 0.10 -11.05 3.03
CA TYR A 107 -1.34 -10.78 3.02
C TYR A 107 -1.78 -9.97 4.25
N SER A 108 -1.29 -10.33 5.43
CA SER A 108 -1.56 -9.62 6.67
C SER A 108 -0.99 -8.20 6.68
N ALA A 109 0.20 -7.99 6.10
CA ALA A 109 0.83 -6.67 5.97
C ALA A 109 0.03 -5.76 5.02
N ILE A 110 -0.45 -6.30 3.88
CA ILE A 110 -1.35 -5.58 2.97
C ILE A 110 -2.64 -5.15 3.69
N ARG A 111 -3.23 -6.05 4.50
CA ARG A 111 -4.42 -5.69 5.30
C ARG A 111 -4.13 -4.59 6.32
N LEU A 112 -2.96 -4.62 6.96
CA LEU A 112 -2.53 -3.57 7.88
C LEU A 112 -2.39 -2.23 7.15
N SER A 113 -1.68 -2.19 6.01
CA SER A 113 -1.52 -0.98 5.20
C SER A 113 -2.87 -0.36 4.86
N ARG A 114 -3.80 -1.19 4.34
CA ARG A 114 -5.16 -0.74 4.01
C ARG A 114 -5.88 -0.15 5.22
N SER A 115 -5.76 -0.78 6.38
CA SER A 115 -6.39 -0.29 7.62
C SER A 115 -5.80 1.05 8.07
N LEU A 116 -4.49 1.24 7.94
CA LEU A 116 -3.82 2.46 8.35
C LEU A 116 -4.13 3.63 7.41
N VAL A 117 -4.30 3.38 6.10
CA VAL A 117 -4.79 4.41 5.18
C VAL A 117 -6.20 4.87 5.55
N LEU A 118 -7.11 3.94 5.85
CA LEU A 118 -8.47 4.31 6.29
C LEU A 118 -8.45 5.10 7.62
N LYS A 119 -7.53 4.75 8.53
CA LYS A 119 -7.31 5.55 9.75
C LYS A 119 -6.78 6.94 9.43
N ALA A 120 -5.86 7.07 8.47
CA ALA A 120 -5.36 8.37 8.03
C ALA A 120 -6.47 9.23 7.40
N ASP A 121 -7.39 8.61 6.65
CA ASP A 121 -8.59 9.29 6.13
C ASP A 121 -9.45 9.83 7.29
N SER A 122 -9.71 9.00 8.30
CA SER A 122 -10.46 9.40 9.50
C SER A 122 -9.78 10.52 10.29
N GLU A 123 -8.45 10.54 10.39
CA GLU A 123 -7.71 11.63 11.03
C GLU A 123 -7.71 12.90 10.15
N ALA A 124 -7.65 12.75 8.83
CA ALA A 124 -7.67 13.88 7.90
C ALA A 124 -9.00 14.64 7.97
N VAL A 125 -10.14 13.94 8.00
CA VAL A 125 -11.46 14.60 8.01
C VAL A 125 -11.67 15.50 9.22
N LEU A 126 -10.95 15.27 10.33
CA LEU A 126 -10.97 16.17 11.50
C LEU A 126 -10.36 17.54 11.22
N VAL A 127 -9.51 17.64 10.19
CA VAL A 127 -8.79 18.87 9.81
C VAL A 127 -9.42 19.52 8.58
N ILE A 128 -9.71 18.74 7.53
CA ILE A 128 -10.19 19.26 6.23
C ILE A 128 -11.70 19.19 6.06
N GLY A 129 -12.40 18.45 6.93
CA GLY A 129 -13.83 18.16 6.79
C GLY A 129 -14.13 16.94 5.92
N ILE A 130 -15.15 16.18 6.32
CA ILE A 130 -15.58 14.94 5.65
C ILE A 130 -16.03 15.16 4.19
N GLN A 131 -16.76 16.24 3.94
CA GLN A 131 -17.32 16.51 2.61
C GLN A 131 -16.23 16.84 1.59
N ALA A 132 -15.24 17.65 1.99
CA ALA A 132 -14.11 17.99 1.12
C ALA A 132 -13.34 16.75 0.67
N LEU A 133 -13.11 15.79 1.58
CA LEU A 133 -12.44 14.54 1.22
C LEU A 133 -13.29 13.65 0.32
N ILE A 134 -14.58 13.48 0.63
CA ILE A 134 -15.49 12.66 -0.19
C ILE A 134 -15.63 13.25 -1.59
N GLU A 135 -15.77 14.56 -1.72
CA GLU A 135 -15.93 15.24 -3.01
C GLU A 135 -14.73 15.01 -3.92
N VAL A 136 -13.51 15.22 -3.39
CA VAL A 136 -12.30 15.00 -4.18
C VAL A 136 -12.09 13.52 -4.51
N LEU A 137 -12.42 12.60 -3.60
CA LEU A 137 -12.38 11.16 -3.90
C LEU A 137 -13.37 10.78 -5.01
N ARG A 138 -14.59 11.34 -5.01
CA ARG A 138 -15.55 11.11 -6.10
C ARG A 138 -15.05 11.67 -7.43
N LYS A 139 -14.44 12.85 -7.42
CA LYS A 139 -13.80 13.42 -8.61
C LYS A 139 -12.71 12.50 -9.17
N LEU A 140 -11.87 11.94 -8.30
CA LEU A 140 -10.85 10.97 -8.70
C LEU A 140 -11.45 9.67 -9.25
N GLU A 141 -12.54 9.17 -8.66
CA GLU A 141 -13.28 8.01 -9.17
C GLU A 141 -13.79 8.27 -10.60
N THR A 142 -14.41 9.42 -10.84
CA THR A 142 -14.87 9.81 -12.19
C THR A 142 -13.71 9.92 -13.18
N LEU A 143 -12.57 10.47 -12.78
CA LEU A 143 -11.38 10.53 -13.66
C LEU A 143 -10.85 9.13 -13.98
N ARG A 144 -10.85 8.22 -12.99
CA ARG A 144 -10.45 6.82 -13.17
C ARG A 144 -11.38 6.10 -14.14
N GLU A 145 -12.69 6.23 -13.99
CA GLU A 145 -13.67 5.63 -14.90
C GLU A 145 -13.54 6.17 -16.33
N GLN A 146 -13.33 7.47 -16.49
CA GLN A 146 -13.08 8.09 -17.80
C GLN A 146 -11.82 7.54 -18.48
N ASP A 147 -10.74 7.33 -17.73
CA ASP A 147 -9.50 6.79 -18.28
C ASP A 147 -9.63 5.29 -18.60
N ALA A 148 -10.29 4.52 -17.73
CA ALA A 148 -10.58 3.10 -17.95
C ALA A 148 -11.41 2.89 -19.22
N SER A 149 -12.40 3.75 -19.48
CA SER A 149 -13.21 3.72 -20.72
C SER A 149 -12.37 3.92 -22.00
N ARG A 150 -11.16 4.49 -21.87
CA ARG A 150 -10.21 4.74 -22.96
C ARG A 150 -9.07 3.70 -22.97
N GLY A 151 -9.16 2.65 -22.16
CA GLY A 151 -8.13 1.61 -22.03
C GLY A 151 -6.91 2.03 -21.21
N ASN A 152 -7.01 3.09 -20.40
CA ASN A 152 -5.93 3.59 -19.56
C ASN A 152 -6.23 3.33 -18.08
N ASP A 153 -6.12 2.08 -17.64
CA ASP A 153 -6.35 1.74 -16.25
C ASP A 153 -5.31 2.36 -15.32
N TRP A 154 -5.79 2.84 -14.18
CA TRP A 154 -4.91 3.38 -13.14
C TRP A 154 -4.20 2.23 -12.43
N PRO A 155 -2.91 2.37 -12.13
CA PRO A 155 -2.19 1.33 -11.40
C PRO A 155 -2.73 1.22 -9.97
N GLU A 156 -3.18 0.01 -9.60
CA GLU A 156 -3.57 -0.34 -8.23
C GLU A 156 -2.62 -1.40 -7.66
N TYR A 157 -1.82 -1.02 -6.66
CA TYR A 157 -0.80 -1.90 -6.08
C TYR A 157 -1.32 -2.78 -4.94
N GLY A 158 -2.63 -2.72 -4.66
CA GLY A 158 -3.30 -3.53 -3.65
C GLY A 158 -2.93 -3.20 -2.21
N ASP A 159 -1.88 -2.43 -1.97
CA ASP A 159 -1.41 -1.93 -0.67
C ASP A 159 -2.27 -0.80 -0.10
N HIS A 160 -3.00 -0.08 -0.96
CA HIS A 160 -3.98 0.93 -0.59
C HIS A 160 -5.43 0.44 -0.79
N PRO A 161 -6.39 0.93 0.02
CA PRO A 161 -7.80 0.72 -0.26
C PRO A 161 -8.20 1.42 -1.56
N SER A 162 -9.17 0.85 -2.29
CA SER A 162 -9.75 1.50 -3.46
C SER A 162 -10.45 2.81 -3.08
N ILE A 163 -10.59 3.73 -4.04
CA ILE A 163 -11.31 5.00 -3.85
C ILE A 163 -12.72 4.74 -3.30
N THR A 164 -13.45 3.80 -3.91
CA THR A 164 -14.76 3.36 -3.45
C THR A 164 -14.77 2.91 -1.98
N LYS A 165 -13.76 2.13 -1.56
CA LYS A 165 -13.65 1.66 -0.16
C LYS A 165 -13.35 2.80 0.81
N ARG A 166 -12.56 3.79 0.40
CA ARG A 166 -12.29 4.99 1.19
C ARG A 166 -13.57 5.82 1.37
N ILE A 167 -14.30 6.07 0.28
CA ILE A 167 -15.60 6.77 0.32
C ILE A 167 -16.57 6.05 1.26
N ALA A 168 -16.73 4.73 1.10
CA ALA A 168 -17.62 3.94 1.95
C ALA A 168 -17.21 4.00 3.43
N ASN A 169 -15.91 3.96 3.74
CA ASN A 169 -15.44 4.12 5.11
C ASN A 169 -15.80 5.50 5.68
N LEU A 170 -15.58 6.57 4.91
CA LEU A 170 -15.88 7.94 5.32
C LEU A 170 -17.38 8.16 5.58
N GLN A 171 -18.25 7.58 4.77
CA GLN A 171 -19.70 7.68 4.96
C GLN A 171 -20.23 6.96 6.20
N ASN A 172 -19.43 6.08 6.81
CA ASN A 172 -19.75 5.35 8.02
C ASN A 172 -19.03 5.90 9.27
N LEU A 173 -18.35 7.04 9.17
CA LEU A 173 -17.78 7.76 10.31
C LEU A 173 -18.84 8.56 11.05
#